data_AF-A0AAD6UNJ6-F1
#
_entry.id   AF-A0AAD6UNJ6-F1
#
_cell.length_a   1.000
_cell.length_b   1.000
_cell.length_c   1.000
_cell.angle_alpha   90.00
_cell.angle_beta   90.00
_cell.angle_gamma   90.00
#
_symmetry.space_group_name_H-M   'P 1'
#
loop_
_entity.id
_entity.type
_entity.pdbx_description
1 polymer ?
#
loop_
_entity_poly.entity_id
_entity_poly.type
_entity_poly.pdbx_seq_one_letter_code
_entity_poly.pdbx_strand_id
1 'polypeptide(L)'
;MDVDPVNPWTTPTPAYPCSPCTPTPRSPTHEEGHRQKIRAVAGPGRRENDNLRDWESFHKEKTQEARAKAKQLAHENNQLRLALEDATAKLGTPAGVDPDKQQLLETLIEQASVVRNLQSDIHDKTSAIQSLQRDQDELRAMLTVAQKDQMTQFTAQLAATQKLLTERDAEVAKLSNNLIERHDEAMQLRTNLTQAQKTPMQRVVQRRGTRASLAPVLNTSTPLINIPLNPIPVPMATAGSGSTPNAAGTSRRKSILSATPGLAEMLGTDVASLAPLIESFEKLVTNAANVSVTADSPAATRKRGTGNKGKRRQRKSTSMGQSAFKNYIHAVVRNVIHESFGVLRTLDFQTHVPATEADVKACEEYEREPAANRFQWDFGVRYLESRWNSLMVTKIVDLTYKRDQEDLNLIVDSDLERDMLEAIVLEKLESYRRAFKQIQPRFDEDQGRMETVKEARDRAADTIEQTHLDARSNSSKHRKFNTRVETIKMTIELKKHASALDLAAWERLLELVNHLGEHGMSSEEEDETEVGNARIIIYKVKLCAWRQPSIVGYLKFVDAQTAGYRKTQLGPKAAPRFRVDEHGVSAPPSGLPHSLYNEDWLQTQSPSVLKKLQVSKEVFELFVAATERMVFN
;
A
#
# COMPACT_ATOMS: atom_id res chain seq x y z
N MET A 1 32.84 -71.88 -4.62
CA MET A 1 31.50 -71.27 -4.64
C MET A 1 31.19 -70.85 -3.22
N ASP A 2 30.82 -69.59 -3.11
CA ASP A 2 30.28 -68.85 -1.97
C ASP A 2 31.13 -68.73 -0.70
N VAL A 3 31.72 -67.54 -0.59
CA VAL A 3 32.46 -66.96 0.53
C VAL A 3 31.46 -66.11 1.31
N ASP A 4 31.16 -66.50 2.55
CA ASP A 4 30.48 -65.64 3.53
C ASP A 4 31.48 -64.64 4.16
N PRO A 5 31.08 -63.38 4.39
CA PRO A 5 31.96 -62.40 5.01
C PRO A 5 31.96 -62.47 6.54
N VAL A 6 33.19 -62.48 7.04
CA VAL A 6 33.64 -62.47 8.42
C VAL A 6 33.31 -61.15 9.11
N ASN A 7 32.75 -61.26 10.31
CA ASN A 7 32.60 -60.19 11.31
C ASN A 7 33.81 -60.21 12.26
N PRO A 8 34.60 -59.13 12.40
CA PRO A 8 35.72 -59.16 13.33
C PRO A 8 35.60 -58.10 14.45
N TRP A 9 36.05 -58.54 15.64
CA TRP A 9 36.50 -57.77 16.81
C TRP A 9 35.54 -57.65 18.01
N THR A 10 35.52 -58.73 18.78
CA THR A 10 35.40 -58.70 20.25
C THR A 10 36.56 -59.52 20.83
N THR A 11 37.42 -58.90 21.64
CA THR A 11 38.31 -59.54 22.63
C THR A 11 38.76 -58.52 23.68
N PRO A 12 39.22 -58.95 24.88
CA PRO A 12 38.73 -58.39 26.14
C PRO A 12 39.81 -57.91 27.15
N THR A 13 39.34 -57.51 28.35
CA THR A 13 40.00 -57.48 29.69
C THR A 13 41.03 -56.37 30.01
N PRO A 14 41.36 -56.06 31.30
CA PRO A 14 40.70 -56.38 32.58
C PRO A 14 40.56 -55.15 33.54
N ALA A 15 39.88 -55.39 34.66
CA ALA A 15 39.62 -54.48 35.77
C ALA A 15 40.82 -54.28 36.71
N TYR A 16 40.94 -53.09 37.30
CA TYR A 16 41.44 -52.87 38.68
C TYR A 16 40.72 -51.67 39.34
N PRO A 17 40.56 -51.67 40.68
CA PRO A 17 39.71 -50.74 41.40
C PRO A 17 40.50 -49.59 42.06
N CYS A 18 39.96 -48.38 42.05
CA CYS A 18 40.45 -47.28 42.89
C CYS A 18 39.30 -46.50 43.53
N SER A 19 39.49 -46.26 44.82
CA SER A 19 38.64 -45.64 45.85
C SER A 19 38.19 -44.19 45.56
N PRO A 20 37.20 -43.67 46.35
CA PRO A 20 36.49 -42.43 46.02
C PRO A 20 37.25 -41.20 46.53
N CYS A 21 37.62 -40.30 45.62
CA CYS A 21 38.03 -38.94 45.96
C CYS A 21 36.82 -38.00 45.84
N THR A 22 36.39 -37.46 46.98
CA THR A 22 35.50 -36.31 47.12
C THR A 22 35.96 -35.12 46.27
N PRO A 23 35.08 -34.48 45.47
CA PRO A 23 35.40 -33.22 44.81
C PRO A 23 35.13 -32.04 45.75
N THR A 24 36.20 -31.30 46.05
CA THR A 24 36.18 -29.92 46.52
C THR A 24 35.54 -29.00 45.47
N PRO A 25 34.79 -27.96 45.87
CA PRO A 25 34.15 -27.04 44.93
C PRO A 25 35.22 -26.14 44.28
N ARG A 26 35.41 -26.27 42.96
CA ARG A 26 36.18 -25.31 42.17
C ARG A 26 35.29 -24.11 41.84
N SER A 27 35.78 -22.94 42.22
CA SER A 27 35.28 -21.62 41.84
C SER A 27 35.13 -21.47 40.31
N PRO A 28 34.13 -20.70 39.84
CA PRO A 28 33.88 -20.55 38.41
C PRO A 28 34.96 -19.67 37.78
N THR A 29 35.83 -20.28 36.99
CA THR A 29 36.65 -19.56 36.02
C THR A 29 35.75 -19.08 34.88
N HIS A 30 35.66 -17.77 34.75
CA HIS A 30 35.03 -17.05 33.64
C HIS A 30 35.78 -17.38 32.33
N GLU A 31 35.34 -18.41 31.62
CA GLU A 31 35.63 -18.56 30.19
C GLU A 31 34.65 -17.68 29.41
N GLU A 32 35.08 -16.45 29.12
CA GLU A 32 34.46 -15.61 28.09
C GLU A 32 34.69 -16.25 26.72
N GLY A 33 33.83 -17.23 26.38
CA GLY A 33 33.68 -17.68 25.01
C GLY A 33 33.27 -16.49 24.15
N HIS A 34 34.15 -16.11 23.21
CA HIS A 34 33.88 -15.17 22.13
C HIS A 34 32.66 -15.62 21.32
N ARG A 35 31.45 -15.29 21.80
CA ARG A 35 30.25 -15.19 20.97
C ARG A 35 30.51 -14.02 20.04
N GLN A 36 30.93 -14.32 18.81
CA GLN A 36 30.85 -13.37 17.71
C GLN A 36 29.44 -12.79 17.73
N LYS A 37 29.32 -11.52 18.13
CA LYS A 37 28.11 -10.74 18.01
C LYS A 37 27.84 -10.63 16.52
N ILE A 38 27.07 -11.57 15.97
CA ILE A 38 26.49 -11.44 14.64
C ILE A 38 25.68 -10.15 14.70
N ARG A 39 26.24 -9.07 14.15
CA ARG A 39 25.56 -7.79 14.01
C ARG A 39 24.32 -8.07 13.16
N ALA A 40 23.16 -7.99 13.80
CA ALA A 40 21.88 -8.15 13.14
C ALA A 40 21.78 -7.09 12.04
N VAL A 41 21.78 -7.55 10.78
CA VAL A 41 21.52 -6.70 9.62
C VAL A 41 20.05 -6.29 9.68
N ALA A 42 19.80 -5.00 9.93
CA ALA A 42 18.46 -4.42 9.95
C ALA A 42 17.93 -4.29 8.52
N GLY A 43 17.48 -5.41 7.96
CA GLY A 43 16.85 -5.47 6.64
C GLY A 43 15.32 -5.54 6.71
N PRO A 44 14.59 -5.10 5.66
CA PRO A 44 13.13 -5.17 5.56
C PRO A 44 12.52 -6.57 5.78
N GLY A 45 13.29 -7.64 5.52
CA GLY A 45 12.87 -9.03 5.71
C GLY A 45 12.91 -9.55 7.15
N ARG A 46 13.42 -8.77 8.13
CA ARG A 46 13.52 -9.24 9.53
C ARG A 46 12.15 -9.56 10.13
N ARG A 47 11.14 -8.73 9.87
CA ARG A 47 9.78 -8.96 10.40
C ARG A 47 9.11 -10.17 9.78
N GLU A 48 9.36 -10.46 8.50
CA GLU A 48 8.84 -11.66 7.84
C GLU A 48 9.50 -12.92 8.42
N ASN A 49 10.83 -12.88 8.64
CA ASN A 49 11.53 -13.97 9.30
C ASN A 49 11.14 -14.15 10.77
N ASP A 50 10.88 -13.07 11.51
CA ASP A 50 10.41 -13.14 12.89
C ASP A 50 8.99 -13.72 12.93
N ASN A 51 8.08 -13.30 12.03
CA ASN A 51 6.74 -13.88 11.93
C ASN A 51 6.77 -15.37 11.53
N LEU A 52 7.66 -15.77 10.62
CA LEU A 52 7.87 -17.18 10.26
C LEU A 52 8.40 -17.98 11.45
N ARG A 53 9.34 -17.43 12.23
CA ARG A 53 9.84 -18.07 13.45
C ARG A 53 8.77 -18.22 14.51
N ASP A 54 7.95 -17.20 14.71
CA ASP A 54 6.85 -17.24 15.67
C ASP A 54 5.79 -18.27 15.24
N TRP A 55 5.47 -18.32 13.95
CA TRP A 55 4.56 -19.30 13.37
C TRP A 55 5.11 -20.73 13.49
N GLU A 56 6.39 -20.96 13.18
CA GLU A 56 7.06 -22.24 13.39
C GLU A 56 7.07 -22.65 14.87
N SER A 57 7.27 -21.70 15.78
CA SER A 57 7.30 -21.95 17.22
C SER A 57 5.92 -22.36 17.73
N PHE A 58 4.87 -21.67 17.29
CA PHE A 58 3.49 -22.01 17.59
C PHE A 58 3.12 -23.43 17.13
N HIS A 59 3.49 -23.81 15.90
CA HIS A 59 3.22 -25.18 15.41
C HIS A 59 4.04 -26.24 16.13
N LYS A 60 5.29 -25.96 16.49
CA LYS A 60 6.12 -26.86 17.31
C LYS A 60 5.47 -27.09 18.67
N GLU A 61 4.99 -26.03 19.33
CA GLU A 61 4.30 -26.10 20.62
C GLU A 61 3.01 -26.92 20.51
N LYS A 62 2.16 -26.65 19.51
CA LYS A 62 0.93 -27.43 19.26
C LYS A 62 1.21 -28.91 18.99
N THR A 63 2.29 -29.19 18.26
CA THR A 63 2.71 -30.58 17.99
C THR A 63 3.20 -31.28 19.26
N GLN A 64 3.89 -30.56 20.14
CA GLN A 64 4.32 -31.08 21.45
C GLN A 64 3.12 -31.33 22.38
N GLU A 65 2.15 -30.41 22.42
CA GLU A 65 0.91 -30.55 23.19
C GLU A 65 0.12 -31.79 22.72
N ALA A 66 -0.04 -31.96 21.41
CA ALA A 66 -0.70 -33.14 20.84
C ALA A 66 0.03 -34.45 21.19
N ARG A 67 1.38 -34.46 21.14
CA ARG A 67 2.19 -35.61 21.56
C ARG A 67 2.05 -35.91 23.05
N ALA A 68 2.00 -34.89 23.90
CA ALA A 68 1.80 -35.06 25.34
C ALA A 68 0.43 -35.65 25.65
N LYS A 69 -0.63 -35.13 25.01
CA LYS A 69 -2.00 -35.65 25.15
C LYS A 69 -2.12 -37.09 24.66
N ALA A 70 -1.49 -37.43 23.54
CA ALA A 70 -1.45 -38.81 23.04
C ALA A 70 -0.76 -39.78 24.02
N LYS A 71 0.35 -39.36 24.65
CA LYS A 71 1.03 -40.15 25.69
C LYS A 71 0.16 -40.33 26.94
N GLN A 72 -0.56 -39.29 27.36
CA GLN A 72 -1.49 -39.37 28.48
C GLN A 72 -2.62 -40.38 28.21
N LEU A 73 -3.28 -40.27 27.05
CA LEU A 73 -4.34 -41.21 26.67
C LEU A 73 -3.83 -42.65 26.54
N ALA A 74 -2.61 -42.85 26.05
CA ALA A 74 -1.98 -44.17 26.01
C ALA A 74 -1.74 -44.74 27.41
N HIS A 75 -1.37 -43.89 28.38
CA HIS A 75 -1.20 -44.30 29.77
C HIS A 75 -2.53 -44.67 30.43
N GLU A 76 -3.56 -43.83 30.27
CA GLU A 76 -4.92 -44.09 30.77
C GLU A 76 -5.49 -45.39 30.20
N ASN A 77 -5.36 -45.62 28.89
CA ASN A 77 -5.76 -46.87 28.26
C ASN A 77 -5.02 -48.09 28.82
N ASN A 78 -3.73 -47.96 29.15
CA ASN A 78 -2.97 -49.05 29.75
C ASN A 78 -3.43 -49.35 31.19
N GLN A 79 -3.76 -48.31 31.97
CA GLN A 79 -4.35 -48.47 33.30
C GLN A 79 -5.71 -49.18 33.24
N LEU A 80 -6.57 -48.80 32.28
CA LEU A 80 -7.87 -49.46 32.08
C LEU A 80 -7.72 -50.94 31.70
N ARG A 81 -6.71 -51.29 30.89
CA ARG A 81 -6.41 -52.69 30.57
C ARG A 81 -5.99 -53.49 31.81
N LEU A 82 -5.09 -52.96 32.62
CA LEU A 82 -4.66 -53.60 33.87
C LEU A 82 -5.82 -53.78 34.85
N ALA A 83 -6.70 -52.78 34.96
CA ALA A 83 -7.89 -52.86 35.81
C ALA A 83 -8.90 -53.91 35.31
N LEU A 84 -9.07 -54.03 33.99
CA LEU A 84 -9.89 -55.10 33.40
C LEU A 84 -9.28 -56.48 33.64
N GLU A 85 -7.98 -56.64 33.46
CA GLU A 85 -7.27 -57.91 33.72
C GLU A 85 -7.41 -58.32 35.19
N ASP A 86 -7.20 -57.40 36.14
CA ASP A 86 -7.39 -57.64 37.58
C ASP A 86 -8.86 -57.98 37.92
N ALA A 87 -9.83 -57.28 37.32
CA ALA A 87 -11.25 -57.59 37.49
C ALA A 87 -11.60 -58.99 36.95
N THR A 88 -11.07 -59.37 35.78
CA THR A 88 -11.26 -60.71 35.21
C THR A 88 -10.59 -61.81 36.04
N ALA A 89 -9.42 -61.55 36.63
CA ALA A 89 -8.74 -62.48 37.53
C ALA A 89 -9.51 -62.69 38.85
N LYS A 90 -10.15 -61.62 39.38
CA LYS A 90 -10.98 -61.67 40.59
C LYS A 90 -12.31 -62.39 40.39
N LEU A 91 -12.84 -62.42 39.17
CA LEU A 91 -14.07 -63.10 38.78
C LEU A 91 -13.92 -64.62 38.62
N GLY A 92 -12.96 -65.24 39.34
CA GLY A 92 -12.56 -66.64 39.26
C GLY A 92 -13.68 -67.60 38.85
N THR A 93 -13.37 -68.45 37.85
CA THR A 93 -14.26 -69.41 37.17
C THR A 93 -15.44 -69.87 38.03
N PRO A 94 -16.65 -69.32 37.82
CA PRO A 94 -17.82 -69.75 38.57
C PRO A 94 -18.48 -70.90 37.82
N ALA A 95 -18.46 -72.09 38.42
CA ALA A 95 -19.41 -73.13 38.07
C ALA A 95 -20.81 -72.68 38.55
N GLY A 96 -21.66 -72.24 37.62
CA GLY A 96 -23.05 -71.85 37.89
C GLY A 96 -23.34 -70.35 37.71
N VAL A 97 -23.08 -69.82 36.52
CA VAL A 97 -23.32 -68.39 36.20
C VAL A 97 -24.75 -68.19 35.69
N ASP A 98 -25.45 -67.29 36.37
CA ASP A 98 -26.76 -66.68 36.06
C ASP A 98 -26.83 -66.19 34.60
N PRO A 99 -27.88 -66.51 33.81
CA PRO A 99 -28.01 -66.13 32.39
C PRO A 99 -27.80 -64.62 32.10
N ASP A 100 -28.18 -63.73 33.02
CA ASP A 100 -27.96 -62.29 32.87
C ASP A 100 -26.47 -61.92 32.83
N LYS A 101 -25.62 -62.70 33.53
CA LYS A 101 -24.16 -62.52 33.49
C LYS A 101 -23.55 -63.06 32.20
N GLN A 102 -24.17 -64.03 31.53
CA GLN A 102 -23.73 -64.48 30.20
C GLN A 102 -23.99 -63.40 29.14
N GLN A 103 -25.15 -62.74 29.17
CA GLN A 103 -25.45 -61.65 28.24
C GLN A 103 -24.49 -60.47 28.45
N LEU A 104 -24.17 -60.14 29.70
CA LEU A 104 -23.18 -59.11 30.02
C LEU A 104 -21.77 -59.50 29.53
N LEU A 105 -21.37 -60.77 29.66
CA LEU A 105 -20.10 -61.27 29.13
C LEU A 105 -20.04 -61.14 27.60
N GLU A 106 -21.13 -61.47 26.90
CA GLU A 106 -21.20 -61.39 25.43
C GLU A 106 -21.08 -59.95 24.93
N THR A 107 -21.80 -59.00 25.57
CA THR A 107 -21.64 -57.57 25.25
C THR A 107 -20.23 -57.05 25.50
N LEU A 108 -19.55 -57.56 26.54
CA LEU A 108 -18.18 -57.17 26.88
C LEU A 108 -17.17 -57.72 25.86
N ILE A 109 -17.41 -58.93 25.34
CA ILE A 109 -16.63 -59.53 24.24
C ILE A 109 -16.82 -58.72 22.94
N GLU A 110 -18.06 -58.32 22.63
CA GLU A 110 -18.35 -57.51 21.45
C GLU A 110 -17.67 -56.14 21.54
N GLN A 111 -17.79 -55.44 22.67
CA GLN A 111 -17.07 -54.17 22.90
C GLN A 111 -15.55 -54.34 22.80
N ALA A 112 -14.98 -55.41 23.34
CA ALA A 112 -13.54 -55.69 23.23
C ALA A 112 -13.09 -55.96 21.78
N SER A 113 -13.98 -56.46 20.91
CA SER A 113 -13.73 -56.62 19.47
C SER A 113 -13.70 -55.27 18.75
N VAL A 114 -14.65 -54.37 19.07
CA VAL A 114 -14.71 -53.01 18.52
C VAL A 114 -13.46 -52.21 18.90
N VAL A 115 -13.03 -52.29 20.17
CA VAL A 115 -11.80 -51.62 20.64
C VAL A 115 -10.56 -52.13 19.90
N ARG A 116 -10.45 -53.43 19.64
CA ARG A 116 -9.34 -54.00 18.84
C ARG A 116 -9.34 -53.49 17.40
N ASN A 117 -10.50 -53.42 16.76
CA ASN A 117 -10.63 -52.90 15.40
C ASN A 117 -10.24 -51.41 15.34
N LEU A 118 -10.67 -50.60 16.31
CA LEU A 118 -10.28 -49.19 16.41
C LEU A 118 -8.77 -49.03 16.65
N GLN A 119 -8.15 -49.89 17.47
CA GLN A 119 -6.70 -49.87 17.67
C GLN A 119 -5.93 -50.19 16.38
N SER A 120 -6.43 -51.12 15.57
CA SER A 120 -5.87 -51.42 14.24
C SER A 120 -5.97 -50.20 13.31
N ASP A 121 -7.15 -49.58 13.20
CA ASP A 121 -7.36 -48.39 12.36
C ASP A 121 -6.47 -47.20 12.80
N ILE A 122 -6.30 -47.01 14.12
CA ILE A 122 -5.38 -46.00 14.66
C ILE A 122 -3.93 -46.30 14.25
N HIS A 123 -3.52 -47.56 14.28
CA HIS A 123 -2.18 -47.97 13.87
C HIS A 123 -1.93 -47.72 12.38
N ASP A 124 -2.89 -48.08 11.53
CA ASP A 124 -2.82 -47.88 10.08
C ASP A 124 -2.77 -46.38 9.74
N LYS A 125 -3.63 -45.57 10.37
CA LYS A 125 -3.61 -44.10 10.22
C LYS A 125 -2.31 -43.48 10.72
N THR A 126 -1.74 -43.97 11.82
CA THR A 126 -0.45 -43.50 12.33
C THR A 126 0.67 -43.80 11.34
N SER A 127 0.67 -44.98 10.72
CA SER A 127 1.63 -45.36 9.69
C SER A 127 1.49 -44.51 8.43
N ALA A 128 0.26 -44.21 8.01
CA ALA A 128 -0.01 -43.30 6.88
C ALA A 128 0.48 -41.87 7.16
N ILE A 129 0.26 -41.34 8.38
CA ILE A 129 0.76 -40.03 8.79
C ILE A 129 2.30 -40.00 8.75
N GLN A 130 2.97 -41.06 9.20
CA GLN A 130 4.43 -41.14 9.14
C GLN A 130 4.96 -41.18 7.70
N SER A 131 4.26 -41.85 6.79
CA SER A 131 4.61 -41.84 5.36
C SER A 131 4.50 -40.43 4.78
N LEU A 132 3.37 -39.75 5.01
CA LEU A 132 3.15 -38.38 4.53
C LEU A 132 4.18 -37.38 5.10
N GLN A 133 4.63 -37.59 6.34
CA GLN A 133 5.69 -36.78 6.93
C GLN A 133 7.03 -36.96 6.21
N ARG A 134 7.39 -38.19 5.81
CA ARG A 134 8.61 -38.44 5.02
C ARG A 134 8.51 -37.78 3.66
N ASP A 135 7.38 -37.92 2.97
CA ASP A 135 7.15 -37.30 1.66
C ASP A 135 7.24 -35.77 1.75
N GLN A 136 6.70 -35.18 2.83
CA GLN A 136 6.79 -33.75 3.07
C GLN A 136 8.23 -33.28 3.31
N ASP A 137 9.03 -34.05 4.05
CA ASP A 137 10.44 -33.74 4.30
C ASP A 137 11.29 -33.92 3.03
N GLU A 138 10.98 -34.89 2.18
CA GLU A 138 11.60 -35.06 0.86
C GLU A 138 11.28 -33.88 -0.07
N LEU A 139 10.01 -33.46 -0.16
CA LEU A 139 9.60 -32.28 -0.92
C LEU A 139 10.32 -31.01 -0.43
N ARG A 140 10.46 -30.84 0.88
CA ARG A 140 11.23 -29.73 1.47
C ARG A 140 12.70 -29.80 1.07
N ALA A 141 13.32 -30.97 1.13
CA ALA A 141 14.71 -31.15 0.70
C ALA A 141 14.88 -30.79 -0.78
N MET A 142 14.01 -31.26 -1.68
CA MET A 142 14.05 -30.90 -3.10
C MET A 142 13.88 -29.40 -3.32
N LEU A 143 12.94 -28.75 -2.61
CA LEU A 143 12.74 -27.31 -2.71
C LEU A 143 14.00 -26.52 -2.29
N THR A 144 14.68 -26.95 -1.23
CA THR A 144 15.93 -26.30 -0.79
C THR A 144 17.05 -26.45 -1.81
N VAL A 145 17.17 -27.60 -2.47
CA VAL A 145 18.14 -27.81 -3.55
C VAL A 145 17.82 -26.93 -4.75
N ALA A 146 16.56 -26.90 -5.20
CA ALA A 146 16.13 -26.06 -6.31
C ALA A 146 16.35 -24.56 -6.05
N GLN A 147 16.07 -24.09 -4.83
CA GLN A 147 16.34 -22.70 -4.44
C GLN A 147 17.83 -22.38 -4.44
N LYS A 148 18.68 -23.31 -3.98
CA LYS A 148 20.14 -23.16 -4.00
C LYS A 148 20.67 -23.07 -5.43
N ASP A 149 20.17 -23.91 -6.32
CA ASP A 149 20.56 -23.91 -7.74
C ASP A 149 20.14 -22.60 -8.42
N GLN A 150 18.91 -22.14 -8.16
CA GLN A 150 18.41 -20.86 -8.68
C GLN A 150 19.25 -19.67 -8.18
N MET A 151 19.59 -19.64 -6.89
CA MET A 151 20.46 -18.61 -6.32
C MET A 151 21.88 -18.64 -6.91
N THR A 152 22.40 -19.83 -7.19
CA THR A 152 23.71 -19.99 -7.83
C THR A 152 23.68 -19.47 -9.27
N GLN A 153 22.61 -19.75 -10.03
CA GLN A 153 22.41 -19.21 -11.37
C GLN A 153 22.30 -17.67 -11.36
N PHE A 154 21.51 -17.09 -10.46
CA PHE A 154 21.40 -15.63 -10.35
C PHE A 154 22.72 -14.97 -9.96
N THR A 155 23.49 -15.59 -9.06
CA THR A 155 24.81 -15.07 -8.66
C THR A 155 25.78 -15.10 -9.84
N ALA A 156 25.77 -16.16 -10.64
CA ALA A 156 26.58 -16.25 -11.85
C ALA A 156 26.17 -15.19 -12.90
N GLN A 157 24.87 -14.97 -13.10
CA GLN A 157 24.38 -13.91 -14.00
C GLN A 157 24.79 -12.52 -13.52
N LEU A 158 24.65 -12.23 -12.22
CA LEU A 158 25.08 -10.95 -11.64
C LEU A 158 26.59 -10.73 -11.85
N ALA A 159 27.42 -11.75 -11.61
CA ALA A 159 28.85 -11.66 -11.85
C ALA A 159 29.18 -11.38 -13.34
N ALA A 160 28.47 -12.01 -14.27
CA ALA A 160 28.63 -11.76 -15.71
C ALA A 160 28.22 -10.32 -16.09
N THR A 161 27.10 -9.82 -15.56
CA THR A 161 26.66 -8.43 -15.81
C THR A 161 27.61 -7.39 -15.20
N GLN A 162 28.13 -7.66 -14.00
CA GLN A 162 29.13 -6.80 -13.35
C GLN A 162 30.39 -6.69 -14.21
N LYS A 163 30.86 -7.82 -14.77
CA LYS A 163 32.00 -7.83 -15.69
C LYS A 163 31.74 -6.98 -16.93
N LEU A 164 30.58 -7.13 -17.57
CA LEU A 164 30.19 -6.34 -18.73
C LEU A 164 30.13 -4.84 -18.42
N LEU A 165 29.61 -4.46 -17.25
CA LEU A 165 29.61 -3.05 -16.80
C LEU A 165 31.03 -2.51 -16.66
N THR A 166 31.94 -3.25 -16.04
CA THR A 166 33.34 -2.82 -15.90
C THR A 166 34.05 -2.68 -17.25
N GLU A 167 33.73 -3.52 -18.24
CA GLU A 167 34.24 -3.40 -19.61
C GLU A 167 33.71 -2.13 -20.30
N ARG A 168 32.41 -1.84 -20.14
CA ARG A 168 31.78 -0.63 -20.68
C ARG A 168 32.31 0.64 -20.02
N ASP A 169 32.52 0.65 -18.71
CA ASP A 169 33.09 1.79 -17.99
C ASP A 169 34.53 2.08 -18.46
N ALA A 170 35.32 1.03 -18.75
CA ALA A 170 36.65 1.18 -19.33
C ALA A 170 36.60 1.78 -20.75
N GLU A 171 35.61 1.41 -21.58
CA GLU A 171 35.39 2.02 -22.89
C GLU A 171 34.97 3.49 -22.78
N VAL A 172 34.06 3.82 -21.85
CA VAL A 172 33.64 5.21 -21.60
C VAL A 172 34.83 6.06 -21.15
N ALA A 173 35.68 5.53 -20.27
CA ALA A 173 36.91 6.23 -19.85
C ALA A 173 37.85 6.49 -21.02
N LYS A 174 38.03 5.51 -21.93
CA LYS A 174 38.83 5.71 -23.17
C LYS A 174 38.23 6.79 -24.08
N LEU A 175 36.92 6.76 -24.30
CA LEU A 175 36.25 7.78 -25.12
C LEU A 175 36.34 9.18 -24.48
N SER A 176 36.21 9.26 -23.16
CA SER A 176 36.39 10.52 -22.40
C SER A 176 37.79 11.08 -22.57
N ASN A 177 38.82 10.24 -22.47
CA ASN A 177 40.21 10.67 -22.69
C ASN A 177 40.42 11.16 -24.13
N ASN A 178 39.92 10.42 -25.12
CA ASN A 178 39.98 10.85 -26.53
C ASN A 178 39.29 12.21 -26.77
N LEU A 179 38.16 12.47 -26.09
CA LEU A 179 37.48 13.77 -26.19
C LEU A 179 38.30 14.91 -25.58
N ILE A 180 38.97 14.65 -24.45
CA ILE A 180 39.87 15.62 -23.82
C ILE A 180 41.04 15.93 -24.77
N GLU A 181 41.69 14.91 -25.33
CA GLU A 181 42.78 15.09 -26.30
C GLU A 181 42.33 15.91 -27.52
N ARG A 182 41.17 15.60 -28.10
CA ARG A 182 40.59 16.36 -29.22
C ARG A 182 40.25 17.81 -28.85
N HIS A 183 39.80 18.03 -27.61
CA HIS A 183 39.52 19.37 -27.12
C HIS A 183 40.82 20.19 -26.99
N ASP A 184 41.88 19.59 -26.46
CA ASP A 184 43.19 20.21 -26.33
C ASP A 184 43.80 20.53 -27.71
N GLU A 185 43.71 19.61 -28.67
CA GLU A 185 44.08 19.86 -30.07
C GLU A 185 43.32 21.06 -30.65
N ALA A 186 42.00 21.12 -30.46
CA ALA A 186 41.19 22.24 -30.94
C ALA A 186 41.57 23.57 -30.27
N MET A 187 41.92 23.56 -28.99
CA MET A 187 42.38 24.72 -28.24
C MET A 187 43.78 25.18 -28.70
N GLN A 188 44.69 24.25 -29.00
CA GLN A 188 46.00 24.57 -29.60
C GLN A 188 45.82 25.20 -30.98
N LEU A 189 44.97 24.63 -31.83
CA LEU A 189 44.67 25.19 -33.16
C LEU A 189 44.08 26.60 -33.06
N ARG A 190 43.14 26.84 -32.15
CA ARG A 190 42.59 28.19 -31.88
C ARG A 190 43.67 29.17 -31.41
N THR A 191 44.57 28.72 -30.55
CA THR A 191 45.67 29.54 -30.04
C THR A 191 46.64 29.91 -31.17
N ASN A 192 47.02 28.95 -32.01
CA ASN A 192 47.87 29.18 -33.18
C ASN A 192 47.21 30.14 -34.18
N LEU A 193 45.90 30.01 -34.40
CA LEU A 193 45.13 30.91 -35.28
C LEU A 193 45.07 32.33 -34.71
N THR A 194 44.88 32.47 -33.40
CA THR A 194 44.89 33.78 -32.71
C THR A 194 46.29 34.41 -32.73
N GLN A 195 47.35 33.62 -32.58
CA GLN A 195 48.73 34.09 -32.70
C GLN A 195 49.05 34.53 -34.13
N ALA A 196 48.60 33.78 -35.15
CA ALA A 196 48.74 34.15 -36.56
C ALA A 196 47.96 35.44 -36.90
N GLN A 197 46.84 35.70 -36.24
CA GLN A 197 46.05 36.93 -36.42
C GLN A 197 46.58 38.14 -35.65
N LYS A 198 47.47 37.95 -34.65
CA LYS A 198 48.10 39.03 -33.90
C LYS A 198 49.40 39.50 -34.57
N THR A 199 49.28 40.04 -35.78
CA THR A 199 50.19 41.09 -36.27
C THR A 199 49.88 42.39 -35.52
N PRO A 200 50.87 43.25 -35.23
CA PRO A 200 50.84 44.08 -34.04
C PRO A 200 50.00 45.35 -34.22
N MET A 201 48.90 45.46 -33.49
CA MET A 201 48.36 46.77 -33.11
C MET A 201 47.97 46.80 -31.62
N GLN A 202 48.79 47.56 -30.90
CA GLN A 202 48.54 48.39 -29.72
C GLN A 202 47.72 47.86 -28.54
N ARG A 203 48.46 47.78 -27.42
CA ARG A 203 48.09 47.83 -26.00
C ARG A 203 46.77 48.53 -25.68
N VAL A 204 45.90 47.90 -24.88
CA VAL A 204 45.10 48.54 -23.80
C VAL A 204 44.71 47.53 -22.70
N VAL A 205 45.19 47.81 -21.48
CA VAL A 205 44.61 47.74 -20.12
C VAL A 205 43.87 46.48 -19.59
N GLN A 206 44.38 45.98 -18.47
CA GLN A 206 43.84 44.95 -17.58
C GLN A 206 42.68 45.47 -16.70
N ARG A 207 41.65 44.65 -16.45
CA ARG A 207 40.76 44.78 -15.28
C ARG A 207 40.52 43.43 -14.59
N ARG A 208 40.78 43.43 -13.27
CA ARG A 208 40.45 42.38 -12.29
C ARG A 208 38.99 42.53 -11.84
N GLY A 209 38.29 41.41 -11.64
CA GLY A 209 37.06 41.31 -10.82
C GLY A 209 36.93 39.87 -10.29
N THR A 210 37.35 39.61 -9.04
CA THR A 210 36.50 39.43 -7.84
C THR A 210 35.48 38.27 -7.91
N ARG A 211 35.89 37.16 -7.30
CA ARG A 211 35.09 35.99 -6.90
C ARG A 211 34.03 36.40 -5.87
N ALA A 212 32.75 36.15 -6.17
CA ALA A 212 31.67 36.17 -5.18
C ALA A 212 31.46 34.77 -4.62
N SER A 213 31.46 34.68 -3.29
CA SER A 213 31.20 33.50 -2.48
C SER A 213 29.70 33.16 -2.46
N LEU A 214 29.41 31.87 -2.65
CA LEU A 214 28.08 31.27 -2.49
C LEU A 214 27.86 30.96 -1.00
N ALA A 215 26.89 31.62 -0.37
CA ALA A 215 26.34 31.25 0.93
C ALA A 215 24.90 30.69 0.76
N PRO A 216 24.48 29.71 1.59
CA PRO A 216 23.19 29.05 1.43
C PRO A 216 22.06 29.88 2.07
N VAL A 217 21.05 30.22 1.27
CA VAL A 217 19.86 30.96 1.70
C VAL A 217 18.89 30.00 2.41
N LEU A 218 18.81 30.12 3.74
CA LEU A 218 17.70 29.64 4.55
C LEU A 218 16.76 30.81 4.82
N ASN A 219 15.74 30.98 3.98
CA ASN A 219 14.56 31.78 4.30
C ASN A 219 13.35 31.19 3.56
N THR A 220 12.45 30.55 4.31
CA THR A 220 11.28 29.80 3.83
C THR A 220 10.09 30.71 3.46
N SER A 221 10.37 31.90 2.93
CA SER A 221 9.35 32.67 2.20
C SER A 221 9.17 32.01 0.85
N THR A 222 8.34 30.96 0.77
CA THR A 222 7.92 30.43 -0.53
C THR A 222 7.24 31.58 -1.28
N PRO A 223 7.81 32.06 -2.40
CA PRO A 223 7.24 33.22 -3.09
C PRO A 223 5.84 32.84 -3.58
N LEU A 224 4.83 33.59 -3.14
CA LEU A 224 3.49 33.49 -3.71
C LEU A 224 3.54 34.04 -5.12
N ILE A 225 3.00 33.30 -6.07
CA ILE A 225 2.90 33.77 -7.45
C ILE A 225 1.81 34.86 -7.48
N ASN A 226 2.14 36.02 -8.02
CA ASN A 226 1.20 37.12 -8.21
C ASN A 226 0.47 36.96 -9.54
N ILE A 227 -0.85 37.06 -9.54
CA ILE A 227 -1.63 37.12 -10.77
C ILE A 227 -1.47 38.55 -11.32
N PRO A 228 -0.90 38.76 -12.52
CA PRO A 228 -0.88 40.08 -13.15
C PRO A 228 -2.32 40.52 -13.41
N LEU A 229 -2.82 41.42 -12.56
CA LEU A 229 -4.08 42.09 -12.80
C LEU A 229 -3.86 43.11 -13.91
N ASN A 230 -4.67 43.06 -14.96
CA ASN A 230 -4.89 44.29 -15.71
C ASN A 230 -5.72 45.24 -14.84
N PRO A 231 -5.49 46.56 -14.94
CA PRO A 231 -6.39 47.51 -14.32
C PRO A 231 -7.79 47.20 -14.85
N ILE A 232 -8.70 46.82 -13.95
CA ILE A 232 -10.11 46.69 -14.25
C ILE A 232 -10.52 48.00 -14.94
N PRO A 233 -11.19 47.97 -16.11
CA PRO A 233 -11.77 49.18 -16.67
C PRO A 233 -12.71 49.72 -15.61
N VAL A 234 -12.27 50.78 -14.94
CA VAL A 234 -13.05 51.44 -13.90
C VAL A 234 -14.37 51.80 -14.57
N PRO A 235 -15.53 51.33 -14.08
CA PRO A 235 -16.80 51.78 -14.61
C PRO A 235 -16.76 53.31 -14.52
N MET A 236 -16.96 54.00 -15.65
CA MET A 236 -16.98 55.46 -15.70
C MET A 236 -18.04 55.96 -14.72
N ALA A 237 -17.60 56.25 -13.49
CA ALA A 237 -18.41 56.89 -12.49
C ALA A 237 -18.63 58.33 -12.98
N THR A 238 -19.89 58.64 -13.25
CA THR A 238 -20.42 59.99 -13.37
C THR A 238 -19.81 60.90 -12.31
N ALA A 239 -19.24 62.00 -12.79
CA ALA A 239 -18.56 63.02 -12.01
C ALA A 239 -19.40 63.48 -10.80
N GLY A 240 -18.82 63.35 -9.61
CA GLY A 240 -19.34 63.87 -8.36
C GLY A 240 -18.18 64.41 -7.52
N SER A 241 -18.10 65.74 -7.51
CA SER A 241 -17.20 66.62 -6.76
C SER A 241 -16.79 66.17 -5.35
N GLY A 242 -15.51 66.37 -5.03
CA GLY A 242 -15.14 67.05 -3.78
C GLY A 242 -14.23 66.32 -2.78
N SER A 243 -13.07 66.94 -2.55
CA SER A 243 -12.24 66.94 -1.33
C SER A 243 -11.17 65.84 -1.11
N THR A 244 -9.93 66.31 -1.07
CA THR A 244 -8.76 65.81 -0.32
C THR A 244 -8.58 66.66 0.96
N PRO A 245 -7.60 66.44 1.86
CA PRO A 245 -6.67 65.30 2.08
C PRO A 245 -6.58 64.87 3.58
N ASN A 246 -5.93 63.72 3.90
CA ASN A 246 -4.76 63.70 4.82
C ASN A 246 -4.19 62.31 5.21
N ALA A 247 -2.87 62.35 5.44
CA ALA A 247 -2.05 61.65 6.42
C ALA A 247 -1.53 60.22 6.16
N ALA A 248 -0.19 60.17 6.08
CA ALA A 248 0.68 59.00 6.12
C ALA A 248 0.73 58.35 7.53
N GLY A 249 0.85 57.02 7.56
CA GLY A 249 1.11 56.25 8.78
C GLY A 249 1.99 55.04 8.49
N THR A 250 3.28 55.16 8.81
CA THR A 250 4.26 54.07 8.80
C THR A 250 4.09 53.21 10.07
N SER A 251 3.69 51.95 9.92
CA SER A 251 3.54 51.00 11.02
C SER A 251 4.79 50.13 11.18
N ARG A 252 5.49 50.31 12.30
CA ARG A 252 6.70 49.60 12.73
C ARG A 252 6.28 48.43 13.63
N ARG A 253 6.51 47.18 13.18
CA ARG A 253 6.25 45.96 13.97
C ARG A 253 7.10 45.94 15.25
N LYS A 254 6.46 45.70 16.40
CA LYS A 254 7.09 45.49 17.71
C LYS A 254 7.44 44.00 17.90
N SER A 255 8.66 43.73 18.36
CA SER A 255 9.15 42.43 18.81
C SER A 255 8.46 42.00 20.11
N ILE A 256 8.18 40.70 20.27
CA ILE A 256 7.36 40.09 21.34
C ILE A 256 8.15 39.80 22.63
N LEU A 257 9.46 40.04 22.66
CA LEU A 257 10.27 39.89 23.88
C LEU A 257 10.98 41.20 24.22
N SER A 258 10.24 42.17 24.75
CA SER A 258 10.86 43.28 25.47
C SER A 258 11.25 42.78 26.86
N ALA A 259 12.55 42.82 27.16
CA ALA A 259 13.13 42.48 28.46
C ALA A 259 12.33 43.14 29.60
N THR A 260 11.71 42.31 30.45
CA THR A 260 11.11 42.79 31.69
C THR A 260 12.22 43.18 32.68
N PRO A 261 12.19 44.37 33.29
CA PRO A 261 13.23 44.86 34.20
C PRO A 261 13.55 43.92 35.37
N GLY A 262 12.58 43.09 35.78
CA GLY A 262 12.73 42.20 36.94
C GLY A 262 13.80 41.11 36.82
N LEU A 263 14.20 40.71 35.61
CA LEU A 263 15.22 39.66 35.45
C LEU A 263 16.65 40.18 35.66
N ALA A 264 16.89 41.46 35.34
CA ALA A 264 18.15 42.14 35.56
C ALA A 264 18.37 42.46 37.05
N GLU A 265 17.30 42.85 37.74
CA GLU A 265 17.31 43.09 39.19
C GLU A 265 17.59 41.80 39.99
N MET A 266 17.01 40.68 39.57
CA MET A 266 17.20 39.38 40.23
C MET A 266 18.61 38.79 40.05
N LEU A 267 19.33 39.23 39.00
CA LEU A 267 20.68 38.77 38.68
C LEU A 267 21.76 39.81 39.04
N GLY A 268 21.39 40.95 39.62
CA GLY A 268 22.32 42.01 40.00
C GLY A 268 23.17 42.54 38.84
N THR A 269 22.66 42.46 37.60
CA THR A 269 23.39 42.83 36.39
C THR A 269 22.61 43.85 35.57
N ASP A 270 23.31 44.76 34.90
CA ASP A 270 22.69 45.76 34.03
C ASP A 270 22.02 45.10 32.81
N VAL A 271 20.82 45.57 32.44
CA VAL A 271 20.01 45.10 31.33
C VAL A 271 20.79 45.08 30.01
N ALA A 272 21.72 46.03 29.82
CA ALA A 272 22.57 46.08 28.64
C ALA A 272 23.55 44.89 28.54
N SER A 273 23.93 44.30 29.68
CA SER A 273 24.85 43.16 29.76
C SER A 273 24.16 41.82 29.47
N LEU A 274 22.84 41.76 29.66
CA LEU A 274 22.01 40.56 29.45
C LEU A 274 21.60 40.36 27.99
N ALA A 275 21.57 41.43 27.18
CA ALA A 275 21.15 41.37 25.77
C ALA A 275 21.91 40.34 24.91
N PRO A 276 23.26 40.26 24.92
CA PRO A 276 23.98 39.26 24.13
C PRO A 276 23.83 37.82 24.67
N LEU A 277 23.50 37.68 25.96
CA LEU A 277 23.28 36.37 26.59
C LEU A 277 21.89 35.82 26.26
N ILE A 278 20.87 36.68 26.21
CA ILE A 278 19.52 36.33 25.73
C ILE A 278 19.57 35.98 24.22
N GLU A 279 20.31 36.76 23.43
CA GLU A 279 20.48 36.50 21.99
C GLU A 279 21.25 35.19 21.71
N SER A 280 22.24 34.84 22.53
CA SER A 280 22.95 33.55 22.41
C SER A 280 22.11 32.36 22.89
N PHE A 281 21.24 32.55 23.90
CA PHE A 281 20.32 31.52 24.37
C PHE A 281 19.20 31.24 23.34
N GLU A 282 18.66 32.26 22.68
CA GLU A 282 17.72 32.11 21.56
C GLU A 282 18.35 31.36 20.37
N LYS A 283 19.64 31.62 20.09
CA LYS A 283 20.42 30.88 19.07
C LYS A 283 20.75 29.45 19.47
N LEU A 284 20.84 29.14 20.77
CA LEU A 284 21.14 27.78 21.24
C LEU A 284 19.88 26.89 21.27
N VAL A 285 18.75 27.44 21.71
CA VAL A 285 17.45 26.74 21.77
C VAL A 285 16.91 26.42 20.37
N THR A 286 17.22 27.25 19.37
CA THR A 286 16.86 27.00 17.97
C THR A 286 17.76 25.97 17.28
N ASN A 287 18.99 25.75 17.76
CA ASN A 287 19.97 24.84 17.14
C ASN A 287 20.02 23.43 17.76
N ALA A 288 19.57 23.25 19.02
CA ALA A 288 19.68 21.96 19.71
C ALA A 288 18.62 20.90 19.31
N ALA A 289 17.67 21.22 18.43
CA ALA A 289 16.56 20.33 18.14
C ALA A 289 16.83 19.25 17.07
N ASN A 290 17.91 19.28 16.29
CA ASN A 290 18.09 18.31 15.20
C ASN A 290 19.55 17.98 14.88
N VAL A 291 20.12 17.00 15.58
CA VAL A 291 21.29 16.25 15.09
C VAL A 291 21.05 14.76 15.29
N SER A 292 20.69 14.05 14.22
CA SER A 292 20.95 12.61 14.08
C SER A 292 21.49 12.34 12.68
N VAL A 293 22.74 11.89 12.62
CA VAL A 293 23.45 11.50 11.40
C VAL A 293 23.29 10.01 11.21
N THR A 294 22.77 9.55 10.05
CA THR A 294 23.11 8.23 9.48
C THR A 294 22.88 8.17 7.97
N ALA A 295 23.76 7.39 7.33
CA ALA A 295 24.08 7.28 5.91
C ALA A 295 23.12 6.42 5.06
N ASP A 296 23.43 6.40 3.76
CA ASP A 296 22.70 5.92 2.59
C ASP A 296 22.14 4.48 2.62
N SER A 297 20.93 4.30 2.06
CA SER A 297 20.42 3.03 1.55
C SER A 297 19.29 3.22 0.52
N PRO A 298 19.14 2.30 -0.46
CA PRO A 298 18.37 2.51 -1.67
C PRO A 298 16.87 2.15 -1.54
N ALA A 299 16.13 2.60 -2.56
CA ALA A 299 14.68 2.74 -2.67
C ALA A 299 13.83 1.53 -2.22
N ALA A 300 12.88 1.79 -1.33
CA ALA A 300 11.86 0.85 -0.88
C ALA A 300 10.47 1.20 -1.46
N THR A 301 9.90 0.26 -2.19
CA THR A 301 8.48 0.22 -2.59
C THR A 301 7.61 -0.06 -1.36
N ARG A 302 6.76 0.89 -0.98
CA ARG A 302 5.85 0.78 0.17
C ARG A 302 4.71 -0.20 -0.13
N LYS A 303 4.79 -1.44 0.36
CA LYS A 303 3.60 -2.25 0.66
C LYS A 303 3.01 -1.79 2.00
N ARG A 304 1.71 -1.45 2.00
CA ARG A 304 0.93 -1.10 3.20
C ARG A 304 0.84 -2.33 4.13
N GLY A 305 1.67 -2.35 5.17
CA GLY A 305 1.60 -3.35 6.23
C GLY A 305 0.46 -3.07 7.20
N THR A 306 -0.53 -3.95 7.22
CA THR A 306 -1.49 -4.13 8.31
C THR A 306 -0.83 -5.02 9.37
N GLY A 307 -0.21 -4.42 10.39
CA GLY A 307 0.37 -5.18 11.49
C GLY A 307 0.53 -4.33 12.76
N ASN A 308 -0.12 -4.78 13.83
CA ASN A 308 -0.08 -4.29 15.22
C ASN A 308 -0.54 -2.85 15.50
N LYS A 309 -1.87 -2.65 15.50
CA LYS A 309 -2.55 -1.48 16.10
C LYS A 309 -3.35 -1.80 17.37
N GLY A 310 -3.27 -3.02 17.90
CA GLY A 310 -4.17 -3.53 18.95
C GLY A 310 -4.22 -2.67 20.21
N LYS A 311 -3.08 -2.14 20.69
CA LYS A 311 -3.05 -1.43 21.98
C LYS A 311 -3.26 0.08 21.93
N ARG A 312 -3.30 0.72 20.75
CA ARG A 312 -3.50 2.19 20.62
C ARG A 312 -4.88 2.57 20.06
N ARG A 313 -5.75 1.60 19.75
CA ARG A 313 -7.05 1.84 19.11
C ARG A 313 -8.25 1.94 20.05
N GLN A 314 -8.18 1.39 21.27
CA GLN A 314 -9.32 1.41 22.22
C GLN A 314 -9.76 2.81 22.67
N ARG A 315 -8.98 3.88 22.44
CA ARG A 315 -9.36 5.27 22.81
C ARG A 315 -9.96 6.11 21.68
N LYS A 316 -10.29 5.53 20.52
CA LYS A 316 -10.85 6.26 19.35
C LYS A 316 -12.26 5.83 18.91
N SER A 317 -12.94 4.94 19.65
CA SER A 317 -14.29 4.49 19.29
C SER A 317 -15.34 5.61 19.37
N THR A 318 -15.17 6.62 20.23
CA THR A 318 -16.17 7.68 20.45
C THR A 318 -16.28 8.77 19.36
N SER A 319 -15.51 8.70 18.26
CA SER A 319 -15.52 9.74 17.22
C SER A 319 -15.16 9.21 15.83
N MET A 320 -15.63 8.01 15.46
CA MET A 320 -15.56 7.61 14.05
C MET A 320 -16.71 8.29 13.29
N GLY A 321 -16.40 9.21 12.37
CA GLY A 321 -17.44 9.81 11.53
C GLY A 321 -18.21 8.74 10.73
N GLN A 322 -19.49 8.97 10.44
CA GLN A 322 -20.38 8.00 9.79
C GLN A 322 -19.78 7.34 8.54
N SER A 323 -19.07 8.11 7.71
CA SER A 323 -18.38 7.58 6.52
C SER A 323 -17.26 6.61 6.86
N ALA A 324 -16.45 6.90 7.89
CA ALA A 324 -15.38 6.00 8.33
C ALA A 324 -15.95 4.73 8.97
N PHE A 325 -17.05 4.83 9.71
CA PHE A 325 -17.75 3.69 10.29
C PHE A 325 -18.37 2.79 9.21
N LYS A 326 -19.08 3.38 8.24
CA LYS A 326 -19.58 2.64 7.06
C LYS A 326 -18.46 1.93 6.31
N ASN A 327 -17.34 2.61 6.06
CA ASN A 327 -16.17 2.03 5.41
C ASN A 327 -15.55 0.88 6.22
N TYR A 328 -15.58 0.97 7.54
CA TYR A 328 -15.14 -0.10 8.42
C TYR A 328 -16.05 -1.34 8.28
N ILE A 329 -17.37 -1.18 8.38
CA ILE A 329 -18.33 -2.30 8.23
C ILE A 329 -18.14 -2.99 6.88
N HIS A 330 -18.11 -2.23 5.78
CA HIS A 330 -17.87 -2.80 4.45
C HIS A 330 -16.54 -3.53 4.35
N ALA A 331 -15.51 -3.10 5.08
CA ALA A 331 -14.21 -3.77 5.10
C ALA A 331 -14.28 -5.09 5.88
N VAL A 332 -14.94 -5.13 7.05
CA VAL A 332 -15.10 -6.36 7.84
C VAL A 332 -15.91 -7.40 7.06
N VAL A 333 -17.09 -7.01 6.54
CA VAL A 333 -17.93 -7.90 5.71
C VAL A 333 -17.13 -8.46 4.51
N ARG A 334 -16.40 -7.58 3.79
CA ARG A 334 -15.57 -8.01 2.66
C ARG A 334 -14.51 -9.03 3.08
N ASN A 335 -13.81 -8.80 4.19
CA ASN A 335 -12.78 -9.70 4.66
C ASN A 335 -13.36 -11.06 5.06
N VAL A 336 -14.49 -11.09 5.77
CA VAL A 336 -15.18 -12.33 6.14
C VAL A 336 -15.59 -13.13 4.89
N ILE A 337 -16.14 -12.46 3.87
CA ILE A 337 -16.47 -13.12 2.60
C ILE A 337 -15.20 -13.65 1.93
N HIS A 338 -14.15 -12.85 1.83
CA HIS A 338 -12.89 -13.25 1.21
C HIS A 338 -12.26 -14.47 1.89
N GLU A 339 -12.19 -14.46 3.22
CA GLU A 339 -11.68 -15.58 4.03
C GLU A 339 -12.56 -16.83 3.89
N SER A 340 -13.89 -16.68 3.95
CA SER A 340 -14.84 -17.81 3.90
C SER A 340 -14.87 -18.51 2.54
N PHE A 341 -14.72 -17.74 1.45
CA PHE A 341 -14.73 -18.26 0.08
C PHE A 341 -13.33 -18.59 -0.46
N GLY A 342 -12.25 -18.27 0.28
CA GLY A 342 -10.88 -18.46 -0.19
C GLY A 342 -10.50 -17.57 -1.37
N VAL A 343 -11.09 -16.38 -1.47
CA VAL A 343 -10.88 -15.41 -2.55
C VAL A 343 -10.23 -14.13 -2.02
N LEU A 344 -9.44 -13.44 -2.83
CA LEU A 344 -8.74 -12.22 -2.41
C LEU A 344 -9.42 -10.94 -2.89
N ARG A 345 -10.15 -11.03 -4.00
CA ARG A 345 -10.78 -9.90 -4.69
C ARG A 345 -12.17 -10.29 -5.19
N THR A 346 -13.03 -9.29 -5.36
CA THR A 346 -14.35 -9.43 -6.02
C THR A 346 -14.24 -10.08 -7.40
N LEU A 347 -13.16 -9.80 -8.15
CA LEU A 347 -12.94 -10.35 -9.49
C LEU A 347 -12.63 -11.85 -9.47
N ASP A 348 -12.12 -12.40 -8.37
CA ASP A 348 -11.82 -13.82 -8.26
C ASP A 348 -13.12 -14.66 -8.28
N PHE A 349 -14.29 -14.03 -8.06
CA PHE A 349 -15.58 -14.68 -8.25
C PHE A 349 -15.92 -15.01 -9.72
N GLN A 350 -15.09 -14.58 -10.68
CA GLN A 350 -15.18 -15.04 -12.07
C GLN A 350 -14.89 -16.54 -12.19
N THR A 351 -13.96 -17.08 -11.39
CA THR A 351 -13.65 -18.52 -11.37
C THR A 351 -14.38 -19.26 -10.25
N HIS A 352 -15.37 -18.61 -9.61
CA HIS A 352 -16.17 -19.21 -8.55
C HIS A 352 -16.97 -20.41 -9.08
N VAL A 353 -16.98 -21.49 -8.30
CA VAL A 353 -17.84 -22.64 -8.56
C VAL A 353 -19.18 -22.41 -7.85
N PRO A 354 -20.26 -22.12 -8.58
CA PRO A 354 -21.56 -21.87 -7.97
C PRO A 354 -22.09 -23.13 -7.27
N ALA A 355 -23.05 -22.96 -6.37
CA ALA A 355 -23.79 -24.07 -5.80
C ALA A 355 -24.46 -24.88 -6.92
N THR A 356 -24.48 -26.21 -6.77
CA THR A 356 -25.11 -27.07 -7.78
C THR A 356 -26.63 -26.90 -7.73
N GLU A 357 -27.30 -26.99 -8.87
CA GLU A 357 -28.77 -26.86 -8.93
C GLU A 357 -29.48 -27.89 -8.05
N ALA A 358 -28.91 -29.10 -7.94
CA ALA A 358 -29.41 -30.15 -7.04
C ALA A 358 -29.29 -29.76 -5.56
N ASP A 359 -28.16 -29.18 -5.14
CA ASP A 359 -27.96 -28.70 -3.76
C ASP A 359 -28.91 -27.53 -3.44
N VAL A 360 -29.08 -26.60 -4.37
CA VAL A 360 -30.01 -25.46 -4.22
C VAL A 360 -31.45 -25.95 -4.12
N LYS A 361 -31.87 -26.86 -5.01
CA LYS A 361 -33.23 -27.44 -5.01
C LYS A 361 -33.52 -28.23 -3.73
N ALA A 362 -32.58 -29.08 -3.28
CA ALA A 362 -32.72 -29.80 -2.01
C ALA A 362 -32.83 -28.85 -0.81
N CYS A 363 -32.16 -27.69 -0.86
CA CYS A 363 -32.30 -26.65 0.16
C CYS A 363 -33.65 -25.93 0.09
N GLU A 364 -34.19 -25.68 -1.10
CA GLU A 364 -35.53 -25.10 -1.28
C GLU A 364 -36.63 -26.03 -0.75
N GLU A 365 -36.46 -27.34 -0.94
CA GLU A 365 -37.38 -28.40 -0.49
C GLU A 365 -37.23 -28.75 1.01
N TYR A 366 -36.41 -28.01 1.77
CA TYR A 366 -36.12 -28.26 3.20
C TYR A 366 -35.39 -29.59 3.50
N GLU A 367 -34.87 -30.27 2.48
CA GLU A 367 -34.20 -31.55 2.65
C GLU A 367 -32.75 -31.41 3.14
N ARG A 368 -32.05 -30.35 2.69
CA ARG A 368 -30.62 -30.16 2.98
C ARG A 368 -30.23 -28.70 3.10
N GLU A 369 -29.67 -28.32 4.24
CA GLU A 369 -29.05 -27.00 4.40
C GLU A 369 -27.60 -26.98 3.86
N PRO A 370 -27.08 -25.79 3.51
CA PRO A 370 -25.69 -25.68 3.11
C PRO A 370 -24.74 -26.11 4.23
N ALA A 371 -23.72 -26.91 3.88
CA ALA A 371 -22.78 -27.41 4.88
C ALA A 371 -22.07 -26.27 5.64
N ALA A 372 -21.85 -26.48 6.94
CA ALA A 372 -21.28 -25.46 7.84
C ALA A 372 -19.90 -24.93 7.40
N ASN A 373 -19.14 -25.70 6.62
CA ASN A 373 -17.81 -25.33 6.12
C ASN A 373 -17.75 -25.04 4.61
N ARG A 374 -18.86 -25.20 3.87
CA ARG A 374 -18.90 -25.00 2.42
C ARG A 374 -19.54 -23.64 2.10
N PHE A 375 -18.76 -22.72 1.54
CA PHE A 375 -19.24 -21.41 1.11
C PHE A 375 -19.32 -21.36 -0.41
N GLN A 376 -20.55 -21.36 -0.93
CA GLN A 376 -20.83 -21.27 -2.35
C GLN A 376 -22.05 -20.39 -2.56
N TRP A 377 -21.97 -19.46 -3.51
CA TRP A 377 -23.12 -18.68 -3.95
C TRP A 377 -23.91 -19.45 -5.01
N ASP A 378 -25.24 -19.36 -4.94
CA ASP A 378 -26.10 -19.62 -6.07
C ASP A 378 -26.11 -18.38 -6.98
N PHE A 379 -25.85 -18.55 -8.27
CA PHE A 379 -25.91 -17.47 -9.27
C PHE A 379 -27.03 -17.66 -10.31
N GLY A 380 -27.94 -18.60 -10.06
CA GLY A 380 -29.12 -18.89 -10.87
C GLY A 380 -30.03 -17.69 -11.10
N VAL A 381 -31.09 -17.86 -11.90
CA VAL A 381 -31.95 -16.74 -12.35
C VAL A 381 -32.53 -15.98 -11.15
N ARG A 382 -33.01 -16.70 -10.14
CA ARG A 382 -33.67 -16.20 -8.91
C ARG A 382 -32.74 -16.14 -7.69
N TYR A 383 -31.44 -15.96 -7.89
CA TYR A 383 -30.44 -16.00 -6.82
C TYR A 383 -30.71 -15.11 -5.58
N LEU A 384 -31.42 -13.98 -5.69
CA LEU A 384 -31.75 -13.14 -4.53
C LEU A 384 -32.90 -13.72 -3.70
N GLU A 385 -33.77 -14.50 -4.33
CA GLU A 385 -34.90 -15.19 -3.69
C GLU A 385 -34.53 -16.62 -3.27
N SER A 386 -33.35 -17.08 -3.70
CA SER A 386 -32.82 -18.41 -3.38
C SER A 386 -32.62 -18.55 -1.87
N ARG A 387 -33.32 -19.52 -1.29
CA ARG A 387 -33.18 -19.85 0.14
C ARG A 387 -31.72 -20.19 0.49
N TRP A 388 -31.02 -20.85 -0.42
CA TRP A 388 -29.60 -21.14 -0.29
C TRP A 388 -28.78 -19.87 -0.01
N ASN A 389 -28.99 -18.81 -0.80
CA ASN A 389 -28.28 -17.56 -0.63
C ASN A 389 -28.73 -16.81 0.62
N SER A 390 -30.00 -16.86 1.01
CA SER A 390 -30.48 -16.30 2.27
C SER A 390 -29.75 -16.93 3.47
N LEU A 391 -29.62 -18.26 3.52
CA LEU A 391 -28.86 -18.95 4.57
C LEU A 391 -27.36 -18.58 4.55
N MET A 392 -26.77 -18.43 3.35
CA MET A 392 -25.38 -17.96 3.22
C MET A 392 -25.20 -16.54 3.75
N VAL A 393 -26.14 -15.63 3.46
CA VAL A 393 -26.13 -14.25 3.96
C VAL A 393 -26.17 -14.24 5.49
N THR A 394 -27.13 -14.95 6.09
CA THR A 394 -27.28 -15.10 7.55
C THR A 394 -25.96 -15.56 8.18
N LYS A 395 -25.35 -16.60 7.62
CA LYS A 395 -24.09 -17.17 8.08
C LYS A 395 -22.92 -16.18 7.99
N ILE A 396 -22.83 -15.40 6.90
CA ILE A 396 -21.79 -14.37 6.73
C ILE A 396 -21.99 -13.22 7.71
N VAL A 397 -23.24 -12.84 7.99
CA VAL A 397 -23.56 -11.82 8.99
C VAL A 397 -23.15 -12.30 10.38
N ASP A 398 -23.47 -13.54 10.76
CA ASP A 398 -23.05 -14.12 12.05
C ASP A 398 -21.52 -14.14 12.20
N LEU A 399 -20.80 -14.53 11.13
CA LEU A 399 -19.33 -14.49 11.12
C LEU A 399 -18.79 -13.06 11.18
N THR A 400 -19.49 -12.09 10.60
CA THR A 400 -19.13 -10.66 10.68
C THR A 400 -19.25 -10.14 12.10
N TYR A 401 -20.32 -10.47 12.82
CA TYR A 401 -20.46 -10.14 14.24
C TYR A 401 -19.33 -10.76 15.07
N LYS A 402 -19.07 -12.06 14.87
CA LYS A 402 -18.00 -12.75 15.59
C LYS A 402 -16.64 -12.11 15.35
N ARG A 403 -16.33 -11.77 14.09
CA ARG A 403 -15.06 -11.15 13.72
C ARG A 403 -14.91 -9.74 14.30
N ASP A 404 -15.98 -8.95 14.29
CA ASP A 404 -15.98 -7.61 14.88
C ASP A 404 -15.79 -7.69 16.41
N GLN A 405 -16.45 -8.62 17.10
CA GLN A 405 -16.28 -8.86 18.55
C GLN A 405 -14.83 -9.18 18.92
N GLU A 406 -14.11 -9.93 18.07
CA GLU A 406 -12.69 -10.24 18.25
C GLU A 406 -11.77 -9.03 17.97
N ASP A 407 -12.20 -8.07 17.14
CA ASP A 407 -11.38 -6.96 16.66
C ASP A 407 -11.61 -5.64 17.43
N LEU A 408 -12.73 -4.96 17.18
CA LEU A 408 -13.01 -3.61 17.72
C LEU A 408 -14.38 -3.50 18.41
N ASN A 409 -15.23 -4.52 18.28
CA ASN A 409 -16.59 -4.58 18.79
C ASN A 409 -17.48 -3.39 18.38
N LEU A 410 -17.20 -2.77 17.22
CA LEU A 410 -17.89 -1.54 16.83
C LEU A 410 -19.32 -1.79 16.35
N ILE A 411 -19.61 -2.96 15.80
CA ILE A 411 -20.95 -3.32 15.33
C ILE A 411 -21.88 -3.50 16.52
N VAL A 412 -21.42 -4.18 17.56
CA VAL A 412 -22.18 -4.38 18.81
C VAL A 412 -22.34 -3.06 19.56
N ASP A 413 -21.26 -2.29 19.71
CA ASP A 413 -21.29 -1.01 20.46
C ASP A 413 -22.16 0.08 19.80
N SER A 414 -22.45 -0.05 18.50
CA SER A 414 -23.24 0.93 17.74
C SER A 414 -24.69 0.51 17.53
N ASP A 415 -25.13 -0.60 18.14
CA ASP A 415 -26.47 -1.18 17.98
C ASP A 415 -26.85 -1.33 16.50
N LEU A 416 -25.88 -1.74 15.67
CA LEU A 416 -26.09 -1.87 14.25
C LEU A 416 -27.10 -2.99 13.95
N GLU A 417 -28.23 -2.61 13.35
CA GLU A 417 -29.28 -3.55 12.97
C GLU A 417 -28.73 -4.62 12.02
N ARG A 418 -29.07 -5.88 12.31
CA ARG A 418 -28.69 -7.06 11.53
C ARG A 418 -29.06 -6.91 10.05
N ASP A 419 -30.26 -6.39 9.80
CA ASP A 419 -30.82 -6.15 8.46
C ASP A 419 -29.91 -5.25 7.60
N MET A 420 -29.22 -4.30 8.22
CA MET A 420 -28.30 -3.43 7.50
C MET A 420 -27.04 -4.19 7.04
N LEU A 421 -26.54 -5.14 7.84
CA LEU A 421 -25.45 -6.00 7.42
C LEU A 421 -25.90 -6.95 6.31
N GLU A 422 -27.10 -7.52 6.41
CA GLU A 422 -27.69 -8.35 5.36
C GLU A 422 -27.79 -7.58 4.04
N ALA A 423 -28.28 -6.34 4.07
CA ALA A 423 -28.31 -5.47 2.89
C ALA A 423 -26.91 -5.23 2.29
N ILE A 424 -25.89 -5.05 3.12
CA ILE A 424 -24.50 -4.90 2.65
C ILE A 424 -23.99 -6.20 2.01
N VAL A 425 -24.27 -7.37 2.59
CA VAL A 425 -23.87 -8.66 2.02
C VAL A 425 -24.58 -8.90 0.68
N LEU A 426 -25.87 -8.56 0.58
CA LEU A 426 -26.63 -8.64 -0.67
C LEU A 426 -26.04 -7.72 -1.76
N GLU A 427 -25.69 -6.47 -1.45
CA GLU A 427 -25.01 -5.56 -2.38
C GLU A 427 -23.68 -6.18 -2.92
N LYS A 428 -22.96 -6.91 -2.06
CA LYS A 428 -21.75 -7.64 -2.45
C LYS A 428 -22.07 -8.85 -3.31
N LEU A 429 -23.09 -9.63 -2.96
CA LEU A 429 -23.57 -10.76 -3.76
C LEU A 429 -23.92 -10.34 -5.19
N GLU A 430 -24.63 -9.22 -5.37
CA GLU A 430 -24.92 -8.68 -6.71
C GLU A 430 -23.64 -8.33 -7.48
N SER A 431 -22.66 -7.75 -6.78
CA SER A 431 -21.38 -7.39 -7.37
C SER A 431 -20.58 -8.63 -7.80
N TYR A 432 -20.61 -9.71 -7.00
CA TYR A 432 -19.99 -10.99 -7.34
C TYR A 432 -20.69 -11.66 -8.51
N ARG A 433 -22.03 -11.65 -8.55
CA ARG A 433 -22.79 -12.17 -9.70
C ARG A 433 -22.48 -11.39 -10.97
N ARG A 434 -22.34 -10.06 -10.89
CA ARG A 434 -21.91 -9.22 -12.03
C ARG A 434 -20.53 -9.65 -12.54
N ALA A 435 -19.56 -9.84 -11.65
CA ALA A 435 -18.23 -10.35 -12.02
C ALA A 435 -18.32 -11.75 -12.65
N PHE A 436 -19.06 -12.68 -12.04
CA PHE A 436 -19.30 -14.01 -12.58
C PHE A 436 -19.94 -13.97 -13.98
N LYS A 437 -20.95 -13.13 -14.22
CA LYS A 437 -21.58 -12.97 -15.54
C LYS A 437 -20.67 -12.35 -16.61
N GLN A 438 -19.54 -11.75 -16.24
CA GLN A 438 -18.60 -11.22 -17.24
C GLN A 438 -17.88 -12.35 -17.99
N ILE A 439 -17.56 -13.47 -17.32
CA ILE A 439 -16.82 -14.59 -17.93
C ILE A 439 -17.74 -15.62 -18.61
N GLN A 440 -19.05 -15.50 -18.42
CA GLN A 440 -20.00 -16.42 -19.04
C GLN A 440 -20.10 -16.15 -20.54
N PRO A 441 -20.06 -17.20 -21.39
CA PRO A 441 -20.36 -17.12 -22.80
C PRO A 441 -21.67 -16.39 -23.08
N ARG A 442 -21.65 -15.46 -24.03
CA ARG A 442 -22.85 -14.77 -24.52
C ARG A 442 -23.16 -15.21 -25.94
N PHE A 443 -24.42 -15.10 -26.32
CA PHE A 443 -24.78 -15.21 -27.73
C PHE A 443 -24.35 -13.92 -28.44
N ASP A 444 -23.50 -14.06 -29.44
CA ASP A 444 -23.09 -12.95 -30.31
C ASP A 444 -24.11 -12.86 -31.46
N GLU A 445 -24.94 -11.81 -31.44
CA GLU A 445 -25.98 -11.58 -32.45
C GLU A 445 -25.37 -11.33 -33.84
N ASP A 446 -24.20 -10.67 -33.92
CA ASP A 446 -23.56 -10.32 -35.19
C ASP A 446 -22.99 -11.55 -35.89
N GLN A 447 -22.49 -12.52 -35.12
CA GLN A 447 -21.94 -13.77 -35.64
C GLN A 447 -22.94 -14.93 -35.63
N GLY A 448 -24.12 -14.75 -35.02
CA GLY A 448 -25.14 -15.78 -34.89
C GLY A 448 -24.67 -17.03 -34.15
N ARG A 449 -23.68 -16.91 -33.25
CA ARG A 449 -23.10 -18.04 -32.51
C ARG A 449 -22.89 -17.72 -31.03
N MET A 450 -22.79 -18.76 -30.21
CA MET A 450 -22.32 -18.62 -28.84
C MET A 450 -20.82 -18.30 -28.83
N GLU A 451 -20.45 -17.31 -28.04
CA GLU A 451 -19.06 -16.99 -27.68
C GLU A 451 -18.40 -18.23 -27.07
N THR A 452 -17.14 -18.47 -27.40
CA THR A 452 -16.39 -19.56 -26.76
C THR A 452 -16.00 -19.17 -25.33
N VAL A 453 -15.71 -20.16 -24.48
CA VAL A 453 -15.24 -19.90 -23.11
C VAL A 453 -13.96 -19.06 -23.09
N LYS A 454 -13.11 -19.20 -24.13
CA LYS A 454 -11.89 -18.40 -24.28
C LYS A 454 -12.21 -16.94 -24.58
N GLU A 455 -13.06 -16.67 -25.58
CA GLU A 455 -13.48 -15.31 -25.93
C GLU A 455 -14.14 -14.60 -24.74
N ALA A 456 -14.98 -15.30 -23.98
CA ALA A 456 -15.63 -14.73 -22.79
C ALA A 456 -14.63 -14.36 -21.68
N ARG A 457 -13.53 -15.13 -21.56
CA ARG A 457 -12.41 -14.82 -20.65
C ARG A 457 -11.63 -13.61 -21.12
N ASP A 458 -11.30 -13.54 -22.40
CA ASP A 458 -10.56 -12.43 -22.99
C ASP A 458 -11.37 -11.13 -22.84
N ARG A 459 -12.66 -11.14 -23.16
CA ARG A 459 -13.59 -10.02 -22.93
C ARG A 459 -13.67 -9.59 -21.46
N ALA A 460 -13.69 -10.53 -20.52
CA ALA A 460 -13.69 -10.23 -19.10
C ALA A 460 -12.38 -9.59 -18.65
N ALA A 461 -11.24 -10.07 -19.16
CA ALA A 461 -9.91 -9.50 -18.90
C ALA A 461 -9.81 -8.05 -19.41
N ASP A 462 -10.25 -7.78 -20.64
CA ASP A 462 -10.27 -6.43 -21.23
C ASP A 462 -11.16 -5.49 -20.42
N THR A 463 -12.34 -5.97 -19.97
CA THR A 463 -13.25 -5.18 -19.13
C THR A 463 -12.61 -4.84 -17.78
N ILE A 464 -11.88 -5.78 -17.17
CA ILE A 464 -11.15 -5.58 -15.92
C ILE A 464 -10.06 -4.53 -16.11
N GLU A 465 -9.25 -4.68 -17.16
CA GLU A 465 -8.17 -3.75 -17.49
C GLU A 465 -8.72 -2.33 -17.70
N GLN A 466 -9.76 -2.20 -18.53
CA GLN A 466 -10.42 -0.91 -18.77
C GLN A 466 -10.96 -0.30 -17.47
N THR A 467 -11.63 -1.09 -16.63
CA THR A 467 -12.12 -0.63 -15.32
C THR A 467 -10.99 -0.16 -14.42
N HIS A 468 -9.85 -0.84 -14.43
CA HIS A 468 -8.67 -0.42 -13.69
C HIS A 468 -8.07 0.89 -14.21
N LEU A 469 -7.97 1.05 -15.53
CA LEU A 469 -7.51 2.28 -16.17
C LEU A 469 -8.44 3.45 -15.83
N ASP A 470 -9.76 3.24 -15.92
CA ASP A 470 -10.77 4.24 -15.57
C ASP A 470 -10.70 4.62 -14.08
N ALA A 471 -10.56 3.64 -13.19
CA ALA A 471 -10.44 3.87 -11.76
C ALA A 471 -9.15 4.65 -11.40
N ARG A 472 -8.01 4.33 -12.05
CA ARG A 472 -6.76 5.09 -11.90
C ARG A 472 -6.92 6.52 -12.40
N SER A 473 -7.51 6.68 -13.59
CA SER A 473 -7.78 7.98 -14.21
C SER A 473 -8.66 8.85 -13.31
N ASN A 474 -9.78 8.30 -12.81
CA ASN A 474 -10.70 9.00 -11.90
C ASN A 474 -10.03 9.34 -10.57
N SER A 475 -9.26 8.42 -9.98
CA SER A 475 -8.51 8.69 -8.74
C SER A 475 -7.48 9.82 -8.94
N SER A 476 -6.81 9.86 -10.09
CA SER A 476 -5.88 10.93 -10.44
C SER A 476 -6.59 12.27 -10.57
N LYS A 477 -7.72 12.31 -11.28
CA LYS A 477 -8.57 13.51 -11.43
C LYS A 477 -9.05 14.03 -10.07
N HIS A 478 -9.58 13.16 -9.23
CA HIS A 478 -10.02 13.49 -7.86
C HIS A 478 -8.86 14.09 -7.05
N ARG A 479 -7.68 13.44 -7.08
CA ARG A 479 -6.49 13.95 -6.37
C ARG A 479 -6.06 15.33 -6.87
N LYS A 480 -6.06 15.55 -8.19
CA LYS A 480 -5.71 16.85 -8.80
C LYS A 480 -6.69 17.93 -8.38
N PHE A 481 -8.00 17.66 -8.48
CA PHE A 481 -9.05 18.58 -8.06
C PHE A 481 -8.85 19.00 -6.60
N ASN A 482 -8.78 18.02 -5.68
CA ASN A 482 -8.60 18.30 -4.25
C ASN A 482 -7.31 19.08 -3.96
N THR A 483 -6.19 18.68 -4.59
CA THR A 483 -4.90 19.36 -4.43
C THR A 483 -4.99 20.83 -4.87
N ARG A 484 -5.66 21.10 -6.00
CA ARG A 484 -5.84 22.45 -6.53
C ARG A 484 -6.74 23.28 -5.63
N VAL A 485 -7.87 22.73 -5.18
CA VAL A 485 -8.78 23.39 -4.23
C VAL A 485 -8.05 23.74 -2.93
N GLU A 486 -7.30 22.81 -2.35
CA GLU A 486 -6.52 23.02 -1.13
C GLU A 486 -5.46 24.12 -1.33
N THR A 487 -4.72 24.06 -2.45
CA THR A 487 -3.70 25.06 -2.80
C THR A 487 -4.32 26.44 -2.93
N ILE A 488 -5.42 26.58 -3.66
CA ILE A 488 -6.09 27.87 -3.87
C ILE A 488 -6.60 28.43 -2.53
N LYS A 489 -7.26 27.61 -1.70
CA LYS A 489 -7.74 28.04 -0.37
C LYS A 489 -6.59 28.55 0.51
N MET A 490 -5.49 27.81 0.56
CA MET A 490 -4.30 28.23 1.30
C MET A 490 -3.72 29.54 0.75
N THR A 491 -3.67 29.71 -0.57
CA THR A 491 -3.20 30.95 -1.19
C THR A 491 -4.12 32.13 -0.85
N ILE A 492 -5.45 31.95 -0.90
CA ILE A 492 -6.44 32.96 -0.51
C ILE A 492 -6.20 33.40 0.94
N GLU A 493 -6.01 32.46 1.88
CA GLU A 493 -5.75 32.78 3.29
C GLU A 493 -4.48 33.62 3.45
N LEU A 494 -3.38 33.22 2.82
CA LEU A 494 -2.11 33.96 2.87
C LEU A 494 -2.23 35.36 2.24
N LYS A 495 -2.92 35.47 1.10
CA LYS A 495 -3.14 36.73 0.38
C LYS A 495 -4.07 37.68 1.14
N LYS A 496 -5.08 37.13 1.83
CA LYS A 496 -5.98 37.88 2.72
C LYS A 496 -5.21 38.48 3.90
N HIS A 497 -4.29 37.73 4.50
CA HIS A 497 -3.41 38.27 5.54
C HIS A 497 -2.44 39.36 5.03
N ALA A 498 -2.05 39.30 3.76
CA ALA A 498 -1.16 40.27 3.13
C ALA A 498 -1.88 41.46 2.47
N SER A 499 -3.22 41.49 2.48
CA SER A 499 -4.04 42.46 1.74
C SER A 499 -3.61 42.61 0.27
N ALA A 500 -3.30 41.49 -0.39
CA ALA A 500 -2.78 41.51 -1.75
C ALA A 500 -3.86 41.91 -2.77
N LEU A 501 -3.48 42.68 -3.79
CA LEU A 501 -4.40 43.18 -4.82
C LEU A 501 -5.08 42.04 -5.61
N ASP A 502 -4.41 40.90 -5.76
CA ASP A 502 -4.87 39.75 -6.55
C ASP A 502 -5.78 38.77 -5.79
N LEU A 503 -6.24 39.11 -4.58
CA LEU A 503 -7.11 38.26 -3.77
C LEU A 503 -8.39 37.85 -4.52
N ALA A 504 -9.08 38.80 -5.14
CA ALA A 504 -10.32 38.55 -5.88
C ALA A 504 -10.11 37.60 -7.07
N ALA A 505 -8.94 37.64 -7.72
CA ALA A 505 -8.62 36.72 -8.81
C ALA A 505 -8.45 35.29 -8.31
N TRP A 506 -7.86 35.09 -7.12
CA TRP A 506 -7.75 33.76 -6.50
C TRP A 506 -9.10 33.19 -6.04
N GLU A 507 -9.98 34.03 -5.49
CA GLU A 507 -11.36 33.65 -5.13
C GLU A 507 -12.14 33.19 -6.37
N ARG A 508 -12.03 33.94 -7.46
CA ARG A 508 -12.68 33.58 -8.72
C ARG A 508 -12.03 32.36 -9.42
N LEU A 509 -10.74 32.09 -9.21
CA LEU A 509 -10.12 30.81 -9.59
C LEU A 509 -10.67 29.62 -8.79
N LEU A 510 -11.00 29.82 -7.51
CA LEU A 510 -11.64 28.78 -6.70
C LEU A 510 -13.03 28.43 -7.26
N GLU A 511 -13.82 29.45 -7.61
CA GLU A 511 -15.12 29.26 -8.28
C GLU A 511 -14.96 28.49 -9.60
N LEU A 512 -14.00 28.89 -10.45
CA LEU A 512 -13.70 28.19 -11.71
C LEU A 512 -13.40 26.70 -11.48
N VAL A 513 -12.51 26.37 -10.54
CA VAL A 513 -12.13 24.98 -10.24
C VAL A 513 -13.33 24.20 -9.68
N ASN A 514 -14.17 24.82 -8.85
CA ASN A 514 -15.38 24.19 -8.32
C ASN A 514 -16.41 23.92 -9.41
N HIS A 515 -16.64 24.85 -10.35
CA HIS A 515 -17.51 24.60 -11.50
C HIS A 515 -17.00 23.41 -12.33
N LEU A 516 -15.71 23.38 -12.64
CA LEU A 516 -15.09 22.29 -13.40
C LEU A 516 -15.21 20.92 -12.70
N GLY A 517 -15.11 20.91 -11.36
CA GLY A 517 -15.14 19.70 -10.55
C GLY A 517 -14.04 18.70 -10.91
N GLU A 518 -14.23 17.44 -10.52
CA GLU A 518 -13.26 16.36 -10.75
C GLU A 518 -13.15 16.00 -12.23
N HIS A 519 -14.28 15.95 -12.94
CA HIS A 519 -14.34 15.61 -14.36
C HIS A 519 -13.71 16.68 -15.25
N GLY A 520 -13.62 17.93 -14.77
CA GLY A 520 -12.89 19.02 -15.41
C GLY A 520 -11.37 18.96 -15.26
N MET A 521 -10.83 17.95 -14.58
CA MET A 521 -9.38 17.71 -14.49
C MET A 521 -8.87 16.86 -15.67
N SER A 522 -7.64 17.10 -16.12
CA SER A 522 -7.04 16.31 -17.20
C SER A 522 -6.78 14.87 -16.80
N SER A 523 -7.08 13.92 -17.70
CA SER A 523 -6.62 12.53 -17.58
C SER A 523 -5.10 12.46 -17.71
N GLU A 524 -4.48 11.61 -16.90
CA GLU A 524 -3.08 11.20 -17.02
C GLU A 524 -3.08 9.72 -17.37
N GLU A 525 -2.46 9.36 -18.48
CA GLU A 525 -2.22 7.97 -18.85
C GLU A 525 -0.74 7.64 -18.64
N GLU A 526 -0.50 6.48 -18.04
CA GLU A 526 0.84 5.91 -17.87
C GLU A 526 1.28 5.35 -19.22
N ASP A 527 2.44 5.79 -19.68
CA ASP A 527 3.07 5.27 -20.88
C ASP A 527 4.52 4.92 -20.57
N GLU A 528 5.09 3.96 -21.29
CA GLU A 528 6.48 3.58 -21.15
C GLU A 528 7.26 4.11 -22.35
N THR A 529 8.29 4.91 -22.10
CA THR A 529 9.20 5.37 -23.16
C THR A 529 10.59 4.84 -22.90
N GLU A 530 11.19 4.27 -23.93
CA GLU A 530 12.59 3.84 -23.91
C GLU A 530 13.47 5.07 -24.13
N VAL A 531 14.19 5.47 -23.08
CA VAL A 531 15.20 6.54 -23.15
C VAL A 531 16.57 5.86 -23.03
N GLY A 532 17.16 5.54 -24.19
CA GLY A 532 18.31 4.65 -24.27
C GLY A 532 17.91 3.19 -24.01
N ASN A 533 18.66 2.50 -23.14
CA ASN A 533 18.37 1.10 -22.77
C ASN A 533 17.45 0.96 -21.53
N ALA A 534 16.90 2.06 -21.02
CA ALA A 534 16.04 2.07 -19.83
C ALA A 534 14.60 2.42 -20.21
N ARG A 535 13.64 1.61 -19.73
CA ARG A 535 12.21 1.93 -19.76
C ARG A 535 11.89 2.87 -18.62
N ILE A 536 11.45 4.08 -18.97
CA ILE A 536 11.02 5.08 -18.00
C ILE A 536 9.51 5.23 -18.12
N ILE A 537 8.80 5.13 -17.00
CA ILE A 537 7.37 5.44 -16.94
C ILE A 537 7.23 6.95 -17.10
N ILE A 538 6.51 7.37 -18.14
CA ILE A 538 6.15 8.76 -18.38
C ILE A 538 4.63 8.91 -18.21
N TYR A 539 4.19 10.11 -17.84
CA TYR A 539 2.76 10.43 -17.77
C TYR A 539 2.38 11.34 -18.93
N LYS A 540 1.53 10.84 -19.83
CA LYS A 540 0.92 11.63 -20.90
C LYS A 540 -0.32 12.34 -20.37
N VAL A 541 -0.29 13.67 -20.38
CA VAL A 541 -1.41 14.51 -19.97
C VAL A 541 -2.25 14.84 -21.19
N LYS A 542 -3.43 14.22 -21.29
CA LYS A 542 -4.37 14.45 -22.39
C LYS A 542 -5.22 15.71 -22.17
N LEU A 543 -5.59 16.37 -23.27
CA LEU A 543 -6.41 17.58 -23.25
C LEU A 543 -7.90 17.23 -23.13
N CYS A 544 -8.67 18.04 -22.40
CA CYS A 544 -10.13 17.91 -22.38
C CYS A 544 -10.67 18.69 -23.59
N ALA A 545 -11.09 18.00 -24.66
CA ALA A 545 -11.55 18.63 -25.90
C ALA A 545 -12.69 19.64 -25.70
N TRP A 546 -13.59 19.32 -24.78
CA TRP A 546 -14.75 20.15 -24.44
C TRP A 546 -14.42 21.40 -23.63
N ARG A 547 -13.24 21.49 -23.00
CA ARG A 547 -12.90 22.56 -22.06
C ARG A 547 -12.30 23.73 -22.80
N GLN A 548 -12.73 24.95 -22.48
CA GLN A 548 -12.19 26.17 -23.09
C GLN A 548 -10.65 26.21 -22.99
N PRO A 549 -9.89 26.39 -24.10
CA PRO A 549 -8.43 26.24 -24.09
C PRO A 549 -7.69 27.19 -23.12
N SER A 550 -8.21 28.41 -22.92
CA SER A 550 -7.64 29.39 -21.99
C SER A 550 -7.59 28.90 -20.54
N ILE A 551 -8.50 28.00 -20.16
CA ILE A 551 -8.54 27.39 -18.81
C ILE A 551 -7.27 26.60 -18.50
N VAL A 552 -6.62 26.05 -19.53
CA VAL A 552 -5.37 25.30 -19.36
C VAL A 552 -4.27 26.19 -18.77
N GLY A 553 -4.25 27.49 -19.11
CA GLY A 553 -3.34 28.47 -18.52
C GLY A 553 -3.59 28.67 -17.02
N TYR A 554 -4.85 28.86 -16.60
CA TYR A 554 -5.19 29.02 -15.19
C TYR A 554 -4.84 27.79 -14.35
N LEU A 555 -5.10 26.58 -14.87
CA LEU A 555 -4.77 25.34 -14.15
C LEU A 555 -3.25 25.13 -14.04
N LYS A 556 -2.48 25.50 -15.08
CA LYS A 556 -1.00 25.51 -15.01
C LYS A 556 -0.49 26.42 -13.90
N PHE A 557 -1.10 27.58 -13.75
CA PHE A 557 -0.73 28.56 -12.74
C PHE A 557 -0.95 28.01 -11.31
N VAL A 558 -2.10 27.38 -11.06
CA VAL A 558 -2.36 26.70 -9.77
C VAL A 558 -1.39 25.55 -9.53
N ASP A 559 -1.06 24.77 -10.56
CA ASP A 559 -0.08 23.68 -10.45
C ASP A 559 1.32 24.21 -10.10
N ALA A 560 1.73 25.36 -10.65
CA ALA A 560 2.99 26.01 -10.32
C ALA A 560 3.03 26.49 -8.86
N GLN A 561 1.94 27.07 -8.36
CA GLN A 561 1.81 27.44 -6.95
C GLN A 561 1.87 26.20 -6.04
N THR A 562 1.18 25.12 -6.43
CA THR A 562 1.22 23.83 -5.72
C THR A 562 2.65 23.29 -5.63
N ALA A 563 3.40 23.35 -6.74
CA ALA A 563 4.79 22.93 -6.78
C ALA A 563 5.65 23.79 -5.82
N GLY A 564 5.38 25.10 -5.76
CA GLY A 564 6.01 26.02 -4.81
C GLY A 564 5.85 25.60 -3.35
N TYR A 565 4.63 25.22 -2.95
CA TYR A 565 4.36 24.72 -1.59
C TYR A 565 5.00 23.36 -1.29
N ARG A 566 5.16 22.51 -2.31
CA ARG A 566 5.70 21.15 -2.15
C ARG A 566 7.22 21.04 -2.21
N LYS A 567 7.96 22.12 -2.52
CA LYS A 567 9.44 22.08 -2.60
C LYS A 567 10.10 21.59 -1.30
N THR A 568 9.40 21.64 -0.17
CA THR A 568 9.89 21.16 1.13
C THR A 568 9.71 19.66 1.34
N GLN A 569 8.90 18.97 0.51
CA GLN A 569 8.70 17.53 0.63
C GLN A 569 9.81 16.78 -0.11
N LEU A 570 10.76 16.25 0.65
CA LEU A 570 11.83 15.35 0.20
C LEU A 570 11.24 13.97 -0.17
N GLY A 571 10.46 13.92 -1.25
CA GLY A 571 9.96 12.69 -1.85
C GLY A 571 10.80 12.26 -3.06
N PRO A 572 10.60 11.03 -3.56
CA PRO A 572 11.13 10.63 -4.85
C PRO A 572 10.70 11.63 -5.92
N LYS A 573 11.60 11.96 -6.86
CA LYS A 573 11.30 12.85 -7.97
C LYS A 573 10.08 12.31 -8.72
N ALA A 574 9.09 13.18 -8.94
CA ALA A 574 7.93 12.80 -9.72
C ALA A 574 8.37 12.38 -11.13
N ALA A 575 7.75 11.32 -11.66
CA ALA A 575 8.01 10.88 -13.02
C ALA A 575 7.72 12.02 -14.02
N PRO A 576 8.46 12.09 -15.15
CA PRO A 576 8.27 13.11 -16.17
C PRO A 576 6.82 13.14 -16.68
N ARG A 577 6.32 14.35 -16.95
CA ARG A 577 4.96 14.59 -17.44
C ARG A 577 5.03 15.31 -18.78
N PHE A 578 4.48 14.70 -19.82
CA PHE A 578 4.44 15.28 -21.16
C PHE A 578 2.99 15.65 -21.50
N ARG A 579 2.79 16.87 -22.00
CA ARG A 579 1.49 17.22 -22.59
C ARG A 579 1.49 16.76 -24.03
N VAL A 580 0.49 15.98 -24.39
CA VAL A 580 0.30 15.50 -25.75
C VAL A 580 -0.94 16.18 -26.31
N ASP A 581 -0.97 16.42 -27.61
CA ASP A 581 -2.13 17.02 -28.30
C ASP A 581 -3.29 16.03 -28.50
N GLU A 582 -3.26 14.92 -27.76
CA GLU A 582 -4.32 13.92 -27.75
C GLU A 582 -5.46 14.35 -26.82
N HIS A 583 -6.69 14.17 -27.28
CA HIS A 583 -7.88 14.40 -26.48
C HIS A 583 -8.15 13.21 -25.55
N GLY A 584 -8.44 13.52 -24.28
CA GLY A 584 -8.84 12.54 -23.29
C GLY A 584 -10.33 12.21 -23.37
N VAL A 585 -10.69 11.00 -22.94
CA VAL A 585 -12.08 10.49 -22.90
C VAL A 585 -12.93 11.02 -21.74
N SER A 586 -12.50 12.11 -21.08
CA SER A 586 -13.27 12.68 -19.97
C SER A 586 -14.58 13.26 -20.46
N ALA A 587 -15.70 12.72 -19.98
CA ALA A 587 -17.00 13.29 -20.21
C ALA A 587 -17.08 14.74 -19.67
N PRO A 588 -17.72 15.67 -20.41
CA PRO A 588 -18.01 17.01 -19.92
C PRO A 588 -18.95 16.98 -18.71
N PRO A 589 -18.69 17.77 -17.64
CA PRO A 589 -19.66 17.98 -16.57
C PRO A 589 -20.95 18.62 -17.10
N SER A 590 -22.09 18.25 -16.51
CA SER A 590 -23.37 18.93 -16.76
C SER A 590 -23.49 20.22 -15.95
N GLY A 591 -24.27 21.19 -16.44
CA GLY A 591 -24.55 22.44 -15.72
C GLY A 591 -23.44 23.49 -15.77
N LEU A 592 -22.39 23.29 -16.58
CA LEU A 592 -21.33 24.30 -16.68
C LEU A 592 -21.83 25.57 -17.41
N PRO A 593 -21.34 26.76 -17.01
CA PRO A 593 -21.46 27.98 -17.79
C PRO A 593 -20.96 27.79 -19.23
N HIS A 594 -21.69 28.35 -20.20
CA HIS A 594 -21.36 28.24 -21.62
C HIS A 594 -19.91 28.65 -21.95
N SER A 595 -19.41 29.71 -21.30
CA SER A 595 -18.04 30.23 -21.50
C SER A 595 -16.91 29.29 -21.05
N LEU A 596 -17.22 28.22 -20.31
CA LEU A 596 -16.23 27.22 -19.90
C LEU A 596 -16.10 26.06 -20.90
N TYR A 597 -17.02 25.97 -21.86
CA TYR A 597 -16.91 25.04 -22.98
C TYR A 597 -16.04 25.64 -24.09
N ASN A 598 -15.37 24.76 -24.82
CA ASN A 598 -14.80 25.08 -26.12
C ASN A 598 -15.94 25.23 -27.12
N GLU A 599 -16.06 26.42 -27.72
CA GLU A 599 -17.14 26.78 -28.65
C GLU A 599 -17.20 25.84 -29.85
N ASP A 600 -16.04 25.57 -30.47
CA ASP A 600 -15.94 24.68 -31.63
C ASP A 600 -16.42 23.27 -31.27
N TRP A 601 -16.01 22.78 -30.09
CA TRP A 601 -16.44 21.47 -29.62
C TRP A 601 -17.94 21.45 -29.35
N LEU A 602 -18.51 22.50 -28.75
CA LEU A 602 -19.93 22.57 -28.40
C LEU A 602 -20.82 22.60 -29.65
N GLN A 603 -20.40 23.32 -30.70
CA GLN A 603 -21.12 23.40 -31.98
C GLN A 603 -21.17 22.06 -32.73
N THR A 604 -20.18 21.18 -32.52
CA THR A 604 -20.19 19.83 -33.13
C THR A 604 -21.08 18.83 -32.40
N GLN A 605 -21.64 19.17 -31.23
CA GLN A 605 -22.44 18.24 -30.44
C GLN A 605 -23.88 18.12 -30.94
N SER A 606 -24.42 16.91 -30.86
CA SER A 606 -25.83 16.66 -31.21
C SER A 606 -26.80 17.36 -30.22
N PRO A 607 -28.02 17.73 -30.64
CA PRO A 607 -29.02 18.34 -29.75
C PRO A 607 -29.34 17.49 -28.51
N SER A 608 -29.31 16.16 -28.64
CA SER A 608 -29.51 15.22 -27.54
C SER A 608 -28.39 15.31 -26.49
N VAL A 609 -27.14 15.50 -26.92
CA VAL A 609 -26.00 15.71 -26.02
C VAL A 609 -26.13 17.06 -25.33
N LEU A 610 -26.43 18.14 -26.07
CA LEU A 610 -26.62 19.47 -25.50
C LEU A 610 -27.73 19.50 -24.44
N LYS A 611 -28.85 18.78 -24.66
CA LYS A 611 -29.92 18.64 -23.67
C LYS A 611 -29.46 17.93 -22.40
N LYS A 612 -28.61 16.89 -22.52
CA LYS A 612 -28.02 16.17 -21.37
C LYS A 612 -27.00 17.03 -20.61
N LEU A 613 -26.25 17.88 -21.32
CA LEU A 613 -25.27 18.77 -20.70
C LEU A 613 -25.91 19.83 -19.82
N GLN A 614 -27.15 20.25 -20.09
CA GLN A 614 -27.84 21.30 -19.33
C GLN A 614 -26.97 22.57 -19.22
N VAL A 615 -26.43 23.04 -20.33
CA VAL A 615 -25.50 24.18 -20.37
C VAL A 615 -26.14 25.37 -19.64
N SER A 616 -25.44 25.89 -18.63
CA SER A 616 -25.93 27.01 -17.84
C SER A 616 -25.91 28.29 -18.66
N LYS A 617 -26.95 29.12 -18.49
CA LYS A 617 -27.05 30.47 -19.07
C LYS A 617 -26.19 31.49 -18.32
N GLU A 618 -25.62 31.09 -17.19
CA GLU A 618 -24.72 31.94 -16.42
C GLU A 618 -23.48 32.29 -17.25
N VAL A 619 -23.09 33.55 -17.24
CA VAL A 619 -21.88 34.02 -17.91
C VAL A 619 -20.74 33.97 -16.89
N PHE A 620 -19.82 33.01 -17.06
CA PHE A 620 -18.60 32.99 -16.27
C PHE A 620 -17.51 33.79 -17.00
N GLU A 621 -17.26 35.01 -16.55
CA GLU A 621 -16.18 35.84 -17.08
C GLU A 621 -14.81 35.22 -16.76
N LEU A 622 -14.11 34.79 -17.81
CA LEU A 622 -12.71 34.37 -17.74
C LEU A 622 -11.81 35.61 -17.74
N PHE A 623 -10.69 35.56 -17.03
CA PHE A 623 -9.72 36.67 -16.98
C PHE A 623 -8.94 36.79 -18.30
N VAL A 624 -9.56 37.34 -19.34
CA VAL A 624 -9.00 37.46 -20.71
C VAL A 624 -7.58 38.03 -20.72
N ALA A 625 -7.30 38.96 -19.80
CA ALA A 625 -6.02 39.65 -19.65
C ALA A 625 -4.84 38.82 -19.12
N ALA A 626 -5.09 37.79 -18.31
CA ALA A 626 -4.03 37.11 -17.58
C ALA A 626 -3.34 36.03 -18.43
N THR A 627 -4.08 35.35 -19.31
CA THR A 627 -3.57 34.21 -20.06
C THR A 627 -2.49 34.57 -21.07
N GLU A 628 -2.59 35.70 -21.77
CA GLU A 628 -1.56 36.12 -22.73
C GLU A 628 -0.23 36.42 -22.03
N ARG A 629 -0.23 37.09 -20.87
CA ARG A 629 1.01 37.37 -20.11
C ARG A 629 1.55 36.16 -19.34
N MET A 630 0.70 35.20 -18.99
CA MET A 630 1.08 33.99 -18.25
C MET A 630 1.69 32.89 -19.13
N VAL A 631 1.41 32.86 -20.43
CA VAL A 631 1.92 31.81 -21.33
C VAL A 631 3.37 32.07 -21.78
N PHE A 632 3.85 33.32 -21.70
CA PHE A 632 5.19 33.72 -22.18
C PHE A 632 6.27 33.89 -21.08
N ASN A 633 5.98 33.53 -19.83
CA ASN A 633 6.96 33.44 -18.74
C ASN A 633 7.05 32.00 -18.24
#